data_AF-A0A7W0REI5-F1
#
_entry.id   AF-A0A7W0REI5-F1
#
_cell.length_a   1.000
_cell.length_b   1.000
_cell.length_c   1.000
_cell.angle_alpha   90.00
_cell.angle_beta   90.00
_cell.angle_gamma   90.00
#
_symmetry.space_group_name_H-M   'P 1'
#
loop_
_entity.id
_entity.type
_entity.pdbx_description
1 polymer ?
#
loop_
_entity_poly.entity_id
_entity_poly.type
_entity_poly.pdbx_seq_one_letter_code
_entity_poly.pdbx_strand_id
1 'polypeptide(L)'
;MCGIAGIIHRDGVADIGVEMTRMLQSMKHRGPDSTGFALYGTATESVIMRFKLADSNDVRDFDFAERLERHRNEVEARLGKIGANVERVEGETEYA
;
A
#
# COMPACT_ATOMS: atom_id res chain seq x y z
N MET A 1 -16.93 12.95 4.50
CA MET A 1 -16.26 14.27 4.56
C MET A 1 -14.80 14.00 4.26
N CYS A 2 -14.22 14.52 3.18
CA CYS A 2 -12.81 14.30 2.83
C CYS A 2 -11.94 15.40 3.45
N GLY A 3 -10.71 15.09 3.85
CA GLY A 3 -9.77 16.06 4.42
C GLY A 3 -8.34 15.67 4.11
N ILE A 4 -7.49 16.66 3.84
CA ILE A 4 -6.07 16.47 3.51
C ILE A 4 -5.26 16.70 4.79
N ALA A 5 -4.39 15.76 5.12
CA ALA A 5 -3.43 15.86 6.22
C ALA A 5 -2.03 15.54 5.69
N GLY A 6 -1.00 16.15 6.28
CA GLY A 6 0.39 15.98 5.85
C GLY A 6 1.38 16.25 6.99
N ILE A 7 2.60 15.73 6.82
CA ILE A 7 3.71 15.87 7.77
C ILE A 7 4.87 16.52 7.03
N ILE A 8 5.51 17.52 7.64
CA ILE A 8 6.68 18.20 7.10
C ILE A 8 7.79 18.17 8.16
N HIS A 9 8.90 17.52 7.82
CA HIS A 9 10.14 17.63 8.58
C HIS A 9 10.94 18.81 8.05
N ARG A 10 11.32 19.73 8.93
CA ARG A 10 12.11 20.92 8.56
C ARG A 10 13.60 20.62 8.39
N ASP A 11 14.10 19.58 9.05
CA ASP A 11 15.52 19.24 9.11
C ASP A 11 15.74 17.74 8.99
N GLY A 12 16.83 17.35 8.32
CA GLY A 12 17.29 15.96 8.25
C GLY A 12 16.42 15.01 7.40
N VAL A 13 16.82 13.74 7.37
CA VAL A 13 16.06 12.65 6.77
C VAL A 13 15.15 12.04 7.85
N ALA A 14 13.89 11.83 7.53
CA ALA A 14 12.92 11.21 8.42
C ALA A 14 12.24 10.00 7.76
N ASP A 15 11.70 9.10 8.58
CA ASP A 15 10.92 7.95 8.10
C ASP A 15 9.48 8.37 7.77
N ILE A 16 9.34 9.24 6.78
CA ILE A 16 8.06 9.84 6.37
C ILE A 16 7.06 8.74 5.96
N GLY A 17 7.53 7.62 5.39
CA GLY A 17 6.67 6.51 4.99
C GLY A 17 5.96 5.86 6.17
N VAL A 18 6.67 5.57 7.26
CA VAL A 18 6.06 5.01 8.47
C VAL A 18 5.11 6.02 9.12
N GLU A 19 5.50 7.29 9.20
CA GLU A 19 4.67 8.33 9.82
C GLU A 19 3.38 8.59 9.05
N MET A 20 3.45 8.72 7.73
CA MET A 20 2.27 8.87 6.87
C MET A 20 1.38 7.62 6.95
N THR A 21 1.96 6.42 6.99
CA THR A 21 1.20 5.18 7.21
C THR A 21 0.44 5.23 8.53
N ARG A 22 1.10 5.56 9.65
CA ARG A 22 0.46 5.67 10.97
C ARG A 22 -0.65 6.72 11.00
N MET A 23 -0.41 7.88 10.38
CA MET A 23 -1.42 8.92 10.24
C MET A 23 -2.67 8.40 9.52
N LEU A 24 -2.51 7.74 8.38
CA LEU A 24 -3.64 7.16 7.63
C LEU A 24 -4.38 6.07 8.42
N GLN A 25 -3.64 5.22 9.14
CA GLN A 25 -4.24 4.19 10.01
C GLN A 25 -5.16 4.81 11.08
N SER A 26 -4.78 5.95 11.67
CA SER A 26 -5.62 6.64 12.66
C SER A 26 -6.94 7.17 12.07
N MET A 27 -6.99 7.39 10.74
CA MET A 27 -8.16 7.91 10.04
C MET A 27 -9.11 6.82 9.54
N LYS A 28 -8.83 5.53 9.75
CA LYS A 28 -9.67 4.39 9.34
C LYS A 28 -11.13 4.49 9.82
N HIS A 29 -11.38 5.14 10.95
CA HIS A 29 -12.73 5.34 11.50
C HIS A 29 -13.64 6.23 10.62
N ARG A 30 -13.10 6.89 9.60
CA ARG A 30 -13.85 7.75 8.67
C ARG A 30 -14.59 6.98 7.57
N GLY A 31 -14.43 5.66 7.52
CA GLY A 31 -15.09 4.78 6.55
C GLY A 31 -14.15 4.33 5.42
N PRO A 32 -14.67 3.52 4.48
CA PRO A 32 -13.90 2.86 3.42
C PRO A 32 -13.52 3.81 2.26
N ASP A 33 -13.05 5.02 2.56
CA ASP A 33 -12.62 5.97 1.55
C ASP A 33 -11.26 5.56 0.96
N SER A 34 -11.12 5.72 -0.36
CA SER A 34 -9.85 5.57 -1.07
C SER A 34 -8.78 6.45 -0.43
N THR A 35 -7.77 5.83 0.18
CA THR A 35 -6.71 6.53 0.92
C THR A 35 -5.35 6.09 0.40
N GLY A 36 -4.47 7.06 0.16
CA GLY A 36 -3.10 6.79 -0.29
C GLY A 36 -2.24 8.04 -0.13
N PHE A 37 -0.93 7.86 -0.27
CA PHE A 37 0.04 8.95 -0.26
C PHE A 37 1.16 8.67 -1.25
N ALA A 38 1.70 9.73 -1.84
CA ALA A 38 2.91 9.68 -2.61
C ALA A 38 4.03 10.32 -1.79
N LEU A 39 5.14 9.60 -1.65
CA LEU A 39 6.37 10.15 -1.09
C LEU A 39 7.21 10.66 -2.25
N TYR A 40 7.66 11.91 -2.15
CA TYR A 40 8.60 12.50 -3.10
C TYR A 40 9.93 12.68 -2.38
N GLY A 41 10.99 12.12 -2.95
CA GLY A 41 12.35 12.22 -2.46
C GLY A 41 13.31 12.09 -3.63
N THR A 42 14.61 12.00 -3.34
CA THR A 42 15.59 11.68 -4.38
C THR A 42 15.24 10.33 -5.00
N ALA A 43 15.15 10.30 -6.34
CA ALA A 43 14.82 9.09 -7.06
C ALA A 43 15.84 7.98 -6.75
N THR A 44 15.33 6.80 -6.41
CA THR A 44 16.09 5.55 -6.29
C THR A 44 15.84 4.68 -7.52
N GLU A 45 16.65 3.65 -7.72
CA GLU A 45 16.46 2.69 -8.83
C GLU A 45 15.17 1.86 -8.68
N SER A 46 14.68 1.72 -7.45
CA SER A 46 13.55 0.87 -7.10
C SER A 46 12.46 1.67 -6.38
N VAL A 47 11.20 1.19 -6.46
CA VAL A 47 10.06 1.74 -5.73
C VAL A 47 9.45 0.68 -4.83
N ILE A 48 8.92 1.10 -3.68
CA ILE A 48 8.16 0.21 -2.78
C ILE A 48 6.67 0.42 -3.07
N MET A 49 6.01 -0.63 -3.59
CA MET A 49 4.57 -0.63 -3.81
C MET A 49 3.87 -1.45 -2.73
N ARG A 50 2.96 -0.84 -1.98
CA ARG A 50 2.10 -1.51 -0.99
C ARG A 50 0.65 -1.42 -1.44
N PHE A 51 -0.03 -2.56 -1.54
CA PHE A 51 -1.41 -2.64 -2.00
C PHE A 51 -2.19 -3.69 -1.22
N LYS A 52 -3.50 -3.50 -1.13
CA LYS A 52 -4.42 -4.41 -0.45
C LYS A 52 -4.94 -5.43 -1.48
N LEU A 53 -4.88 -6.73 -1.16
CA LEU A 53 -5.31 -7.80 -2.06
C LEU A 53 -6.80 -8.19 -1.90
N ALA A 54 -7.39 -7.92 -0.73
CA ALA A 54 -8.79 -8.17 -0.42
C ALA A 54 -9.28 -7.13 0.60
N ASP A 55 -10.59 -6.86 0.64
CA ASP A 55 -11.15 -6.02 1.69
C ASP A 55 -11.24 -6.75 3.03
N SER A 56 -11.25 -5.99 4.14
CA SER A 56 -11.52 -6.52 5.47
C SER A 56 -12.90 -7.17 5.59
N ASN A 57 -13.86 -6.73 4.76
CA ASN A 57 -15.21 -7.27 4.70
C ASN A 57 -15.37 -8.43 3.69
N ASP A 58 -14.32 -8.81 2.96
CA ASP A 58 -14.42 -9.91 2.01
C ASP A 58 -14.67 -11.23 2.74
N VAL A 59 -15.55 -12.05 2.16
CA VAL A 59 -15.91 -13.34 2.72
C VAL A 59 -14.68 -14.25 2.73
N ARG A 60 -14.30 -14.76 3.91
CA ARG A 60 -13.21 -15.73 4.06
C ARG A 60 -13.74 -17.16 3.89
N ASP A 61 -14.12 -17.48 2.65
CA ASP A 61 -14.53 -18.81 2.21
C ASP A 61 -13.33 -19.67 1.76
N PHE A 62 -13.59 -20.91 1.34
CA PHE A 62 -12.55 -21.86 0.93
C PHE A 62 -11.67 -21.33 -0.22
N ASP A 63 -12.24 -20.53 -1.12
CA ASP A 63 -11.54 -20.01 -2.30
C ASP A 63 -10.77 -18.71 -2.02
N PHE A 64 -10.86 -18.16 -0.80
CA PHE A 64 -10.28 -16.87 -0.45
C PHE A 64 -8.78 -16.77 -0.77
N ALA A 65 -8.01 -17.80 -0.43
CA ALA A 65 -6.58 -17.84 -0.72
C ALA A 65 -6.30 -17.83 -2.24
N GLU A 66 -7.08 -18.57 -3.02
CA GLU A 66 -6.93 -18.60 -4.48
C GLU A 66 -7.30 -17.24 -5.10
N ARG A 67 -8.31 -16.54 -4.56
CA ARG A 67 -8.63 -15.19 -4.99
C ARG A 67 -7.49 -14.20 -4.73
N LEU A 68 -6.87 -14.26 -3.55
CA LEU A 68 -5.73 -13.41 -3.20
C LEU A 68 -4.55 -13.61 -4.17
N GLU A 69 -4.22 -14.87 -4.45
CA GLU A 69 -3.15 -15.22 -5.41
C GLU A 69 -3.48 -14.72 -6.82
N ARG A 70 -4.73 -14.89 -7.28
CA ARG A 70 -5.16 -14.37 -8.58
C ARG A 70 -5.04 -12.85 -8.67
N HIS A 71 -5.46 -12.12 -7.62
CA HIS A 71 -5.32 -10.66 -7.58
C HIS A 71 -3.86 -10.22 -7.60
N ARG A 72 -2.98 -10.90 -6.86
CA ARG A 72 -1.55 -10.65 -6.89
C ARG A 72 -0.97 -10.83 -8.29
N ASN A 73 -1.25 -11.97 -8.91
CA ASN A 73 -0.79 -12.29 -10.26
C ASN A 73 -1.25 -11.26 -11.29
N GLU A 74 -2.45 -10.71 -11.14
CA GLU A 74 -2.94 -9.64 -12.01
C GLU A 74 -2.12 -8.35 -11.85
N VAL A 75 -1.78 -7.96 -10.62
CA VAL A 75 -0.93 -6.80 -10.36
C VAL A 75 0.46 -7.00 -10.95
N GLU A 76 1.09 -8.15 -10.69
CA GLU A 76 2.42 -8.47 -11.21
C GLU A 76 2.44 -8.52 -12.75
N ALA A 77 1.42 -9.10 -13.38
CA ALA A 77 1.30 -9.12 -14.84
C ALA A 77 1.19 -7.70 -15.43
N ARG A 78 0.49 -6.78 -14.75
CA ARG A 78 0.41 -5.36 -15.15
C ARG A 78 1.74 -4.64 -14.98
N LEU A 79 2.48 -4.92 -13.90
CA LEU A 79 3.83 -4.39 -13.68
C LEU A 79 4.80 -4.88 -14.78
N GLY A 80 4.73 -6.17 -15.14
CA GLY A 80 5.54 -6.71 -16.23
C GLY A 80 5.25 -6.06 -17.58
N LYS A 81 3.98 -5.73 -17.87
CA LYS A 81 3.59 -5.04 -19.12
C LYS A 81 4.19 -3.64 -19.26
N ILE A 82 4.49 -2.96 -18.16
CA ILE A 82 5.13 -1.64 -18.17
C ILE A 82 6.66 -1.73 -18.08
N GLY A 83 7.23 -2.94 -18.10
CA GLY A 83 8.67 -3.18 -18.01
C GLY A 83 9.24 -3.05 -16.60
N ALA A 84 8.41 -3.12 -15.55
CA ALA A 84 8.89 -3.09 -14.17
C ALA A 84 9.48 -4.45 -13.78
N ASN A 85 10.65 -4.43 -13.13
CA ASN A 85 11.28 -5.61 -12.56
C ASN A 85 10.93 -5.70 -11.07
N VAL A 86 10.32 -6.80 -10.65
CA VAL A 86 10.00 -7.05 -9.23
C VAL A 86 11.21 -7.66 -8.55
N GLU A 87 11.94 -6.85 -7.76
CA GLU A 87 13.14 -7.30 -7.05
C GLU A 87 12.82 -8.18 -5.84
N ARG A 88 11.79 -7.82 -5.07
CA ARG A 88 11.41 -8.48 -3.83
C ARG A 88 9.92 -8.35 -3.58
N VAL A 89 9.32 -9.45 -3.10
CA VAL A 89 7.93 -9.49 -2.63
C VAL A 89 7.94 -9.91 -1.17
N GLU A 90 7.27 -9.13 -0.31
CA GLU A 90 7.07 -9.47 1.10
C GLU A 90 5.60 -9.87 1.32
N GLY A 91 5.40 -10.99 2.03
CA GLY A 91 4.08 -11.52 2.38
C GLY A 91 3.41 -10.76 3.54
N GLU A 92 2.13 -11.04 3.78
CA GLU A 92 1.25 -10.28 4.68
C GLU A 92 1.79 -10.10 6.11
N THR A 93 1.47 -8.93 6.67
CA THR A 93 1.55 -8.66 8.12
C THR A 93 0.15 -8.85 8.70
N GLU A 94 0.04 -9.40 9.91
CA GLU A 94 -1.25 -9.71 10.60
C GLU A 94 -2.18 -8.49 10.83
N TYR A 95 -1.75 -7.28 10.47
CA TYR A 95 -2.43 -6.03 10.77
C TYR A 95 -3.04 -5.32 9.54
N ALA A 96 -3.08 -5.97 8.37
CA ALA A 96 -3.68 -5.42 7.15
C ALA A 96 -5.16 -5.84 6.98
#